data_AF-A0AAE1Q8U2-F1
#
_entry.id   AF-A0AAE1Q8U2-F1
#
_cell.length_a   1.000
_cell.length_b   1.000
_cell.length_c   1.000
_cell.angle_alpha   90.00
_cell.angle_beta   90.00
_cell.angle_gamma   90.00
#
_symmetry.space_group_name_H-M   'P 1'
#
loop_
_entity.id
_entity.type
_entity.pdbx_description
1 polymer ?
#
loop_
_entity_poly.entity_id
_entity_poly.type
_entity_poly.pdbx_seq_one_letter_code
_entity_poly.pdbx_strand_id
1 'polypeptide(L)'
;MYWVVVSNGDVLYWVVVSNGDVLGDGEWLGILVRQADCADILMRGNTTSGMYDIYPFTCKCDAKKVWVWCDMDTDGGGWTVFLTRQKQFPQLNFNRTWVEYKRGFGDPYREYWIGNEVLHLLTHARSYTVRMNREQVSGGLSYTTWESMLVDDETNRYRLLLSGKKEGETHNDHFIHNNHRYFTTYDRDNDGTSSNNAVKFGGGWWYNNVCLYPTANNFTGPSLKISSYSNLPPVSGVRFMLRPKICDSSSKTIHLRDKLCSTCTGGK
;
A
#
# COMPACT_ATOMS: atom_id res chain seq x y z
N MET A 1 -13.90 37.24 -8.23
CA MET A 1 -12.63 37.06 -7.51
C MET A 1 -12.73 35.83 -6.61
N TYR A 2 -11.88 34.84 -6.83
CA TYR A 2 -11.81 33.61 -6.03
C TYR A 2 -10.35 33.25 -5.76
N TRP A 3 -10.12 32.49 -4.69
CA TRP A 3 -8.79 32.03 -4.28
C TRP A 3 -8.57 30.62 -4.83
N VAL A 4 -7.43 30.39 -5.47
CA VAL A 4 -6.98 29.07 -5.90
C VAL A 4 -5.71 28.73 -5.14
N VAL A 5 -5.63 27.50 -4.64
CA VAL A 5 -4.38 26.97 -4.10
C VAL A 5 -3.72 26.16 -5.21
N VAL A 6 -2.48 26.51 -5.53
CA VAL A 6 -1.66 25.82 -6.52
C VAL A 6 -0.36 25.36 -5.86
N SER A 7 0.14 24.20 -6.26
CA SER A 7 1.38 23.63 -5.72
C SER A 7 2.49 23.68 -6.77
N ASN A 8 3.70 24.07 -6.37
CA ASN A 8 4.92 23.86 -7.15
C ASN A 8 5.93 23.10 -6.28
N GLY A 9 6.09 21.79 -6.53
CA GLY A 9 6.87 20.91 -5.67
C GLY A 9 6.29 20.79 -4.25
N ASP A 10 7.07 21.13 -3.23
CA ASP A 10 6.69 21.15 -1.81
C ASP A 10 5.99 22.43 -1.35
N VAL A 11 5.87 23.43 -2.24
CA VAL A 11 5.41 24.77 -1.86
C VAL A 11 3.99 24.98 -2.35
N LEU A 12 3.11 25.40 -1.43
CA LEU A 12 1.76 25.85 -1.74
C LEU A 12 1.77 27.36 -1.98
N TYR A 13 1.07 27.80 -3.01
CA TYR A 13 0.85 29.18 -3.37
C TYR A 13 -0.64 29.47 -3.28
N TRP A 14 -1.00 30.65 -2.78
CA TRP A 14 -2.33 31.19 -3.04
C TRP A 14 -2.25 32.09 -4.27
N VAL A 15 -3.25 31.96 -5.14
CA VAL A 15 -3.40 32.79 -6.32
C VAL A 15 -4.79 33.40 -6.28
N VAL A 16 -4.86 34.73 -6.37
CA VAL A 16 -6.14 35.45 -6.54
C VAL A 16 -6.43 35.54 -8.02
N VAL A 17 -7.56 34.96 -8.43
CA VAL A 17 -8.00 34.99 -9.83
C VAL A 17 -9.30 35.79 -9.95
N SER A 18 -9.37 36.65 -10.96
CA SER A 18 -10.62 37.31 -11.36
C SER A 18 -10.70 37.40 -12.88
N ASN A 19 -11.82 36.97 -13.46
CA ASN A 19 -12.06 37.00 -14.92
C ASN A 19 -10.97 36.32 -15.79
N GLY A 20 -10.28 35.32 -15.24
CA GLY A 20 -9.20 34.59 -15.93
C GLY A 20 -7.81 35.18 -15.72
N ASP A 21 -7.70 36.36 -15.10
CA ASP A 21 -6.42 37.02 -14.82
C ASP A 21 -5.95 36.76 -13.39
N VAL A 22 -4.64 36.56 -13.23
CA VAL A 22 -3.97 36.47 -11.91
C VAL A 22 -3.75 37.89 -11.39
N LEU A 23 -4.39 38.20 -10.26
CA LEU A 23 -4.34 39.53 -9.65
C LEU A 23 -3.29 39.64 -8.52
N GLY A 24 -2.74 38.51 -8.09
CA GLY A 24 -1.69 38.44 -7.08
C GLY A 24 -1.38 37.00 -6.71
N ASP A 25 -0.11 36.74 -6.46
CA ASP A 25 0.45 35.48 -5.99
C ASP A 25 1.23 35.70 -4.69
N GLY A 26 1.28 34.66 -3.85
CA GLY A 26 2.06 34.68 -2.63
C GLY A 26 2.42 33.27 -2.18
N GLU A 27 3.66 33.08 -1.75
CA GLU A 27 4.11 31.83 -1.14
C GLU A 27 3.47 31.65 0.24
N TRP A 28 2.87 30.47 0.47
CA TRP A 28 2.71 30.01 1.84
C TRP A 28 4.08 29.55 2.35
N LEU A 29 4.86 30.48 2.89
CA LEU A 29 6.12 30.18 3.59
C LEU A 29 5.81 29.30 4.81
N GLY A 30 5.74 27.98 4.65
CA GLY A 30 5.75 27.04 5.77
C GLY A 30 4.90 25.76 5.71
N ILE A 31 4.26 25.40 4.60
CA ILE A 31 3.58 24.10 4.49
C ILE A 31 4.41 23.17 3.59
N LEU A 32 5.40 22.50 4.18
CA LEU A 32 6.07 21.34 3.57
C LEU A 32 5.08 20.16 3.58
N VAL A 33 4.33 19.97 2.50
CA VAL A 33 3.48 18.78 2.32
C VAL A 33 4.39 17.62 1.97
N ARG A 34 4.73 16.75 2.94
CA ARG A 34 5.55 15.56 2.62
C ARG A 34 4.75 14.56 1.79
N GLN A 35 5.42 13.89 0.85
CA GLN A 35 4.82 12.83 0.05
C GLN A 35 4.29 11.70 0.96
N ALA A 36 2.99 11.44 0.92
CA ALA A 36 2.40 10.39 1.76
C ALA A 36 2.69 8.99 1.19
N ASP A 37 2.99 8.90 -0.11
CA ASP A 37 3.07 7.68 -0.90
C ASP A 37 3.63 7.93 -2.32
N CYS A 38 3.72 6.86 -3.11
CA CYS A 38 4.28 6.89 -4.46
C CYS A 38 3.45 7.68 -5.48
N ALA A 39 2.15 7.88 -5.27
CA ALA A 39 1.35 8.70 -6.19
C ALA A 39 1.69 10.18 -6.03
N ASP A 40 1.92 10.64 -4.81
CA ASP A 40 2.40 12.00 -4.55
C ASP A 40 3.79 12.23 -5.17
N ILE A 41 4.67 11.22 -5.08
CA ILE A 41 6.01 11.23 -5.70
C ILE A 41 5.89 11.36 -7.23
N LEU A 42 5.00 10.57 -7.85
CA LEU A 42 4.75 10.64 -9.29
C LEU A 42 4.22 12.01 -9.72
N MET A 43 3.26 12.58 -8.97
CA MET A 43 2.71 13.91 -9.25
C MET A 43 3.76 15.02 -9.17
N ARG A 44 4.85 14.81 -8.44
CA ARG A 44 6.01 15.71 -8.35
C ARG A 44 7.00 15.55 -9.51
N GLY A 45 6.69 14.69 -10.49
CA GLY A 45 7.49 14.48 -11.69
C GLY A 45 8.53 13.36 -11.58
N ASN A 46 8.58 12.62 -10.47
CA ASN A 46 9.46 11.45 -10.36
C ASN A 46 8.78 10.24 -11.03
N THR A 47 9.29 9.84 -12.20
CA THR A 47 8.67 8.80 -13.05
C THR A 47 9.46 7.50 -13.10
N THR A 48 10.57 7.37 -12.37
CA THR A 48 11.41 6.18 -12.38
C THR A 48 11.06 5.25 -11.21
N SER A 49 10.81 3.98 -11.49
CA SER A 49 10.64 2.97 -10.44
C SER A 49 11.88 2.86 -9.56
N GLY A 50 11.69 2.73 -8.26
CA GLY A 50 12.81 2.70 -7.32
C GLY A 50 12.38 2.82 -5.87
N MET A 51 13.37 2.90 -4.97
CA MET A 51 13.10 3.13 -3.56
C MET A 51 12.97 4.62 -3.27
N TYR A 52 11.91 4.99 -2.57
CA TYR A 52 11.65 6.36 -2.13
C TYR A 52 11.27 6.37 -0.66
N ASP A 53 11.40 7.53 -0.02
CA ASP A 53 10.84 7.78 1.29
C ASP A 53 9.43 8.37 1.19
N ILE A 54 8.53 7.82 1.98
CA ILE A 54 7.17 8.30 2.12
C ILE A 54 6.90 8.62 3.59
N TYR A 55 5.87 9.44 3.84
CA TYR A 55 5.49 9.92 5.16
C TYR A 55 4.01 9.61 5.43
N PRO A 56 3.64 8.33 5.70
CA PRO A 56 2.26 7.91 5.90
C PRO A 56 1.61 8.54 7.14
N PHE A 57 2.42 8.96 8.11
CA PHE A 57 2.00 9.61 9.34
C PHE A 57 1.63 11.07 9.07
N THR A 58 0.46 11.25 8.45
CA THR A 58 -0.04 12.58 8.16
C THR A 58 -0.21 13.36 9.47
N CYS A 59 0.42 14.53 9.52
CA CYS A 59 0.21 15.61 10.50
C CYS A 59 1.06 15.61 11.77
N LYS A 60 2.18 14.88 11.83
CA LYS A 60 3.19 15.09 12.87
C LYS A 60 4.54 15.50 12.30
N CYS A 61 5.16 16.53 12.86
CA CYS A 61 6.47 17.03 12.39
C CYS A 61 7.61 16.01 12.63
N ASP A 62 7.43 15.11 13.60
CA ASP A 62 8.30 13.97 13.91
C ASP A 62 7.85 12.67 13.20
N ALA A 63 6.96 12.77 12.20
CA ALA A 63 6.53 11.64 11.37
C ALA A 63 7.75 10.88 10.84
N LYS A 64 7.83 9.59 11.22
CA LYS A 64 8.89 8.71 10.77
C LYS A 64 8.71 8.44 9.27
N LYS A 65 9.78 8.63 8.50
CA LYS A 65 9.79 8.20 7.11
C LYS A 65 9.75 6.68 7.02
N VAL A 66 9.13 6.18 5.96
CA VAL A 66 9.10 4.76 5.60
C VAL A 66 9.71 4.62 4.22
N TRP A 67 10.63 3.67 4.05
CA TRP A 67 11.17 3.35 2.73
C TRP A 67 10.26 2.34 2.03
N VAL A 68 9.91 2.65 0.79
CA VAL A 68 9.03 1.83 -0.05
C VAL A 68 9.59 1.72 -1.45
N TRP A 69 9.23 0.64 -2.14
CA TRP A 69 9.39 0.58 -3.58
C TRP A 69 8.20 1.24 -4.26
N CYS A 70 8.47 2.27 -5.06
CA CYS A 70 7.51 2.87 -5.96
C CYS A 70 7.62 2.23 -7.33
N ASP A 71 6.52 1.63 -7.79
CA ASP A 71 6.38 1.13 -9.15
C ASP A 71 5.72 2.23 -9.99
N MET A 72 6.55 2.89 -10.81
CA MET A 72 6.16 4.01 -11.68
C MET A 72 5.84 3.55 -13.10
N ASP A 73 6.10 2.29 -13.42
CA ASP A 73 5.97 1.75 -14.78
C ASP A 73 4.61 1.08 -15.00
N THR A 74 4.09 0.39 -13.99
CA THR A 74 2.87 -0.40 -14.12
C THR A 74 1.63 0.48 -14.20
N ASP A 75 0.86 0.38 -15.29
CA ASP A 75 -0.50 0.92 -15.39
C ASP A 75 -0.58 2.44 -15.06
N GLY A 76 0.39 3.22 -15.57
CA GLY A 76 0.47 4.67 -15.30
C GLY A 76 1.19 5.04 -13.99
N GLY A 77 1.72 4.07 -13.26
CA GLY A 77 2.61 4.30 -12.12
C GLY A 77 1.93 4.76 -10.84
N GLY A 78 2.75 5.28 -9.92
CA GLY A 78 2.31 5.82 -8.63
C GLY A 78 1.92 4.74 -7.63
N TRP A 79 2.36 3.51 -7.84
CA TRP A 79 2.04 2.37 -6.99
C TRP A 79 3.02 2.26 -5.84
N THR A 80 2.50 2.28 -4.61
CA THR A 80 3.26 1.95 -3.40
C THR A 80 3.19 0.45 -3.18
N VAL A 81 4.31 -0.23 -3.35
CA VAL A 81 4.39 -1.67 -3.05
C VAL A 81 4.32 -1.86 -1.54
N PHE A 82 3.64 -2.91 -1.07
CA PHE A 82 3.56 -3.21 0.35
C PHE A 82 3.91 -4.66 0.73
N LEU A 83 3.90 -5.55 -0.24
CA LEU A 83 4.36 -6.92 -0.10
C LEU A 83 5.10 -7.30 -1.37
N THR A 84 6.33 -7.78 -1.24
CA THR A 84 7.02 -8.50 -2.30
C THR A 84 7.48 -9.84 -1.76
N ARG A 85 7.11 -10.91 -2.47
CA ARG A 85 7.66 -12.25 -2.30
C ARG A 85 8.25 -12.68 -3.62
N GLN A 86 9.50 -13.10 -3.59
CA GLN A 86 10.22 -13.56 -4.77
C GLN A 86 11.39 -14.40 -4.32
N LYS A 87 11.88 -15.29 -5.20
CA LYS A 87 13.06 -16.06 -4.88
C LYS A 87 14.27 -15.15 -4.68
N GLN A 88 14.99 -15.34 -3.59
CA GLN A 88 16.26 -14.65 -3.31
C GLN A 88 17.16 -15.50 -2.42
N PHE A 89 18.44 -15.12 -2.31
CA PHE A 89 19.39 -15.79 -1.42
C PHE A 89 20.08 -14.78 -0.48
N PRO A 90 19.97 -14.94 0.85
CA PRO A 90 19.05 -15.86 1.56
C PRO A 90 17.58 -15.46 1.39
N GLN A 91 16.66 -16.42 1.52
CA GLN A 91 15.22 -16.15 1.51
C GLN A 91 14.81 -15.40 2.79
N LEU A 92 13.96 -14.38 2.68
CA LEU A 92 13.48 -13.66 3.85
C LEU A 92 12.45 -14.50 4.60
N ASN A 93 12.66 -14.65 5.91
CA ASN A 93 11.73 -15.31 6.81
C ASN A 93 10.52 -14.38 7.11
N PHE A 94 9.32 -14.81 6.75
CA PHE A 94 8.04 -14.14 7.03
C PHE A 94 7.32 -14.72 8.27
N ASN A 95 7.81 -15.77 8.90
CA ASN A 95 7.28 -16.27 10.17
C ASN A 95 7.74 -15.35 11.29
N ARG A 96 7.03 -14.23 11.43
CA ARG A 96 7.35 -13.07 12.28
C ARG A 96 6.26 -12.81 13.31
N THR A 97 6.65 -12.16 14.38
CA THR A 97 5.76 -11.75 15.47
C THR A 97 4.74 -10.71 15.02
N TRP A 98 3.68 -10.53 15.81
CA TRP A 98 2.72 -9.45 15.65
C TRP A 98 3.39 -8.08 15.59
N VAL A 99 4.37 -7.83 16.47
CA VAL A 99 5.08 -6.55 16.56
C VAL A 99 5.93 -6.28 15.32
N GLU A 100 6.57 -7.31 14.77
CA GLU A 100 7.32 -7.20 13.51
C GLU A 100 6.37 -6.94 12.32
N TYR A 101 5.25 -7.65 12.23
CA TYR A 101 4.24 -7.39 11.19
C TYR A 101 3.59 -6.03 11.30
N LYS A 102 3.40 -5.51 12.52
CA LYS A 102 2.94 -4.14 12.77
C LYS A 102 3.91 -3.11 12.20
N ARG A 103 5.21 -3.28 12.48
CA ARG A 103 6.28 -2.33 12.11
C ARG A 103 6.74 -2.44 10.66
N GLY A 104 6.60 -3.61 10.05
CA GLY A 104 7.22 -3.94 8.77
C GLY A 104 8.61 -4.53 8.93
N PHE A 105 9.04 -5.27 7.92
CA PHE A 105 10.35 -5.95 7.88
C PHE A 105 10.76 -6.26 6.45
N GLY A 106 12.05 -6.52 6.24
CA GLY A 106 12.63 -6.84 4.94
C GLY A 106 13.26 -5.64 4.23
N ASP A 107 13.48 -5.78 2.93
CA ASP A 107 14.12 -4.79 2.07
C ASP A 107 13.19 -4.47 0.89
N PRO A 108 12.73 -3.22 0.72
CA PRO A 108 11.89 -2.82 -0.40
C PRO A 108 12.44 -3.14 -1.80
N TYR A 109 13.77 -3.25 -1.96
CA TYR A 109 14.40 -3.68 -3.22
C TYR A 109 14.24 -5.18 -3.49
N ARG A 110 13.91 -5.97 -2.46
CA ARG A 110 13.85 -7.43 -2.51
C ARG A 110 12.50 -7.92 -2.01
N GLU A 111 12.49 -8.71 -0.94
CA GLU A 111 11.27 -9.10 -0.25
C GLU A 111 11.06 -8.24 0.98
N TYR A 112 9.82 -7.83 1.21
CA TYR A 112 9.46 -7.08 2.40
C TYR A 112 7.96 -7.08 2.66
N TRP A 113 7.62 -6.65 3.86
CA TRP A 113 6.30 -6.26 4.31
C TRP A 113 6.37 -4.82 4.83
N ILE A 114 5.53 -3.92 4.31
CA ILE A 114 5.58 -2.49 4.68
C ILE A 114 5.25 -2.23 6.16
N GLY A 115 4.47 -3.11 6.78
CA GLY A 115 3.94 -2.96 8.13
C GLY A 115 2.43 -2.68 8.16
N ASN A 116 1.72 -3.36 9.06
CA ASN A 116 0.26 -3.21 9.19
C ASN A 116 -0.14 -1.80 9.61
N GLU A 117 0.68 -1.14 10.44
CA GLU A 117 0.42 0.23 10.86
C GLU A 117 0.48 1.19 9.67
N VAL A 118 1.45 1.00 8.77
CA VAL A 118 1.58 1.83 7.56
C VAL A 118 0.39 1.60 6.64
N LEU A 119 -0.02 0.34 6.44
CA LEU A 119 -1.21 0.02 5.64
C LEU A 119 -2.47 0.67 6.22
N HIS A 120 -2.67 0.59 7.53
CA HIS A 120 -3.79 1.23 8.20
C HIS A 120 -3.78 2.75 7.95
N LEU A 121 -2.66 3.41 8.20
CA LEU A 121 -2.54 4.86 8.04
C LEU A 121 -2.81 5.33 6.61
N LEU A 122 -2.24 4.65 5.61
CA LEU A 122 -2.50 4.98 4.21
C LEU A 122 -3.98 4.78 3.87
N THR A 123 -4.51 3.58 4.12
CA THR A 123 -5.84 3.20 3.66
C THR A 123 -6.99 3.85 4.42
N HIS A 124 -6.77 4.26 5.68
CA HIS A 124 -7.73 5.09 6.42
C HIS A 124 -7.65 6.56 5.99
N ALA A 125 -6.49 7.02 5.51
CA ALA A 125 -6.33 8.41 5.12
C ALA A 125 -7.07 8.76 3.82
N ARG A 126 -7.17 7.83 2.86
CA ARG A 126 -7.85 8.05 1.58
C ARG A 126 -8.21 6.72 0.96
N SER A 127 -9.14 6.70 0.01
CA SER A 127 -9.49 5.47 -0.68
C SER A 127 -8.33 5.00 -1.57
N TYR A 128 -7.86 3.78 -1.34
CA TYR A 128 -6.80 3.15 -2.12
C TYR A 128 -7.31 1.98 -2.95
N THR A 129 -6.97 1.96 -4.23
CA THR A 129 -7.05 0.78 -5.09
C THR A 129 -5.85 -0.11 -4.80
N VAL A 130 -6.06 -1.42 -4.72
CA VAL A 130 -5.00 -2.42 -4.54
C VAL A 130 -4.89 -3.29 -5.78
N ARG A 131 -3.66 -3.66 -6.12
CA ARG A 131 -3.30 -4.54 -7.23
C ARG A 131 -2.39 -5.64 -6.72
N MET A 132 -2.71 -6.88 -7.08
CA MET A 132 -1.88 -8.05 -6.85
C MET A 132 -1.34 -8.51 -8.20
N ASN A 133 -0.01 -8.50 -8.36
CA ASN A 133 0.67 -9.14 -9.47
C ASN A 133 1.18 -10.52 -9.02
N ARG A 134 1.02 -11.52 -9.88
CA ARG A 134 1.56 -12.88 -9.71
C ARG A 134 2.39 -13.25 -10.93
N GLU A 135 3.61 -13.68 -10.68
CA GLU A 135 4.51 -14.21 -11.68
C GLU A 135 4.53 -15.74 -11.57
N GLN A 136 4.21 -16.42 -12.66
CA GLN A 136 4.25 -17.87 -12.74
C GLN A 136 5.69 -18.34 -12.97
N VAL A 137 6.02 -19.54 -12.48
CA VAL A 137 7.32 -20.15 -12.76
C VAL A 137 7.57 -20.34 -14.28
N SER A 138 6.51 -20.46 -15.07
CA SER A 138 6.56 -20.52 -16.54
C SER A 138 6.83 -19.16 -17.22
N GLY A 139 6.95 -18.06 -16.46
CA GLY A 139 7.19 -16.71 -16.97
C GLY A 139 5.92 -15.89 -17.25
N GLY A 140 4.72 -16.46 -17.06
CA GLY A 140 3.47 -15.72 -17.25
C GLY A 140 3.19 -14.73 -16.11
N LEU A 141 2.84 -13.49 -16.44
CA LEU A 141 2.39 -12.48 -15.48
C LEU A 141 0.86 -12.41 -15.49
N SER A 142 0.24 -12.45 -14.31
CA SER A 142 -1.19 -12.19 -14.12
C SER A 142 -1.38 -11.12 -13.06
N TYR A 143 -2.50 -10.41 -13.11
CA TYR A 143 -2.82 -9.44 -12.07
C TYR A 143 -4.32 -9.41 -11.75
N THR A 144 -4.65 -8.94 -10.56
CA THR A 144 -6.03 -8.65 -10.17
C THR A 144 -6.07 -7.35 -9.38
N THR A 145 -7.16 -6.59 -9.53
CA THR A 145 -7.32 -5.30 -8.87
C THR A 145 -8.61 -5.24 -8.06
N TRP A 146 -8.60 -4.42 -7.02
CA TRP A 146 -9.77 -4.08 -6.22
C TRP A 146 -9.82 -2.57 -6.06
N GLU A 147 -10.99 -1.98 -6.27
CA GLU A 147 -11.21 -0.54 -6.20
C GLU A 147 -10.86 0.05 -4.84
N SER A 148 -11.11 -0.70 -3.77
CA SER A 148 -10.86 -0.26 -2.41
C SER A 148 -10.26 -1.36 -1.55
N MET A 149 -9.22 -0.97 -0.81
CA MET A 149 -8.67 -1.68 0.34
C MET A 149 -8.66 -0.74 1.54
N LEU A 150 -9.12 -1.26 2.68
CA LEU A 150 -9.02 -0.63 3.98
C LEU A 150 -8.47 -1.66 4.97
N VAL A 151 -7.52 -1.23 5.79
CA VAL A 151 -6.99 -2.00 6.91
C VAL A 151 -7.35 -1.25 8.19
N ASP A 152 -8.12 -1.90 9.06
CA ASP A 152 -8.52 -1.30 10.34
C ASP A 152 -7.30 -1.10 11.26
N ASP A 153 -7.49 -0.43 12.40
CA ASP A 153 -6.42 -0.21 13.38
C ASP A 153 -6.04 -1.49 14.15
N GLU A 154 -5.05 -1.38 15.04
CA GLU A 154 -4.60 -2.50 15.87
C GLU A 154 -5.67 -3.00 16.85
N THR A 155 -6.55 -2.10 17.36
CA THR A 155 -7.62 -2.49 18.29
C THR A 155 -8.63 -3.41 17.61
N ASN A 156 -8.84 -3.20 16.31
CA ASN A 156 -9.61 -4.03 15.41
C ASN A 156 -8.76 -5.09 14.69
N ARG A 157 -7.57 -5.38 15.21
CA ARG A 157 -6.67 -6.47 14.76
C ARG A 157 -6.30 -6.37 13.28
N TYR A 158 -6.13 -5.13 12.78
CA TYR A 158 -5.79 -4.84 11.40
C TYR A 158 -6.70 -5.57 10.41
N ARG A 159 -8.02 -5.60 10.65
CA ARG A 159 -8.98 -6.30 9.78
C ARG A 159 -8.89 -5.80 8.34
N LEU A 160 -8.94 -6.73 7.39
CA LEU A 160 -8.96 -6.42 5.96
C LEU A 160 -10.39 -6.18 5.47
N LEU A 161 -10.58 -5.09 4.75
CA LEU A 161 -11.82 -4.76 4.04
C LEU A 161 -11.48 -4.49 2.57
N LEU A 162 -12.09 -5.25 1.67
CA LEU A 162 -11.92 -5.13 0.22
C LEU A 162 -13.28 -4.91 -0.45
N SER A 163 -13.32 -4.05 -1.47
CA SER A 163 -14.52 -3.85 -2.29
C SER A 163 -14.20 -3.50 -3.74
N GLY A 164 -15.23 -3.59 -4.60
CA GLY A 164 -15.16 -3.25 -6.02
C GLY A 164 -14.07 -4.02 -6.76
N LYS A 165 -14.12 -5.35 -6.71
CA LYS A 165 -13.21 -6.20 -7.49
C LYS A 165 -13.30 -5.79 -8.97
N LYS A 166 -12.16 -5.48 -9.59
CA LYS A 166 -12.04 -5.17 -11.02
C LYS A 166 -11.18 -6.22 -11.73
N GLU A 167 -11.65 -6.65 -12.89
CA GLU A 167 -11.08 -7.74 -13.66
C GLU A 167 -9.66 -7.45 -14.17
N GLY A 168 -8.88 -8.51 -14.22
CA GLY A 168 -7.55 -8.70 -14.80
C GLY A 168 -7.35 -10.22 -14.83
N GLU A 169 -6.80 -10.77 -15.93
CA GLU A 169 -6.83 -12.20 -16.24
C GLU A 169 -6.58 -13.12 -15.02
N THR A 170 -7.62 -13.75 -14.47
CA THR A 170 -7.67 -15.17 -14.08
C THR A 170 -8.90 -15.52 -13.21
N HIS A 171 -9.53 -16.64 -13.56
CA HIS A 171 -10.71 -17.24 -12.94
C HIS A 171 -10.51 -17.81 -11.51
N ASN A 172 -9.36 -17.61 -10.86
CA ASN A 172 -9.02 -18.26 -9.57
C ASN A 172 -8.37 -17.28 -8.57
N ASP A 173 -8.98 -16.13 -8.35
CA ASP A 173 -8.44 -15.15 -7.39
C ASP A 173 -9.04 -15.31 -5.99
N HIS A 174 -8.21 -15.87 -5.11
CA HIS A 174 -8.58 -16.22 -3.75
C HIS A 174 -8.35 -15.10 -2.73
N PHE A 175 -7.72 -13.97 -3.09
CA PHE A 175 -7.47 -12.90 -2.10
C PHE A 175 -8.76 -12.27 -1.57
N ILE A 176 -9.82 -12.22 -2.39
CA ILE A 176 -11.13 -11.76 -1.94
C ILE A 176 -11.70 -12.60 -0.79
N HIS A 177 -11.28 -13.87 -0.63
CA HIS A 177 -11.69 -14.70 0.49
C HIS A 177 -11.03 -14.30 1.82
N ASN A 178 -9.95 -13.51 1.78
CA ASN A 178 -9.36 -12.89 2.97
C ASN A 178 -10.15 -11.65 3.43
N ASN A 179 -11.15 -11.19 2.66
CA ASN A 179 -11.98 -10.05 3.03
C ASN A 179 -12.72 -10.30 4.36
N HIS A 180 -12.85 -9.25 5.17
CA HIS A 180 -13.42 -9.24 6.52
C HIS A 180 -12.65 -10.04 7.58
N ARG A 181 -11.49 -10.61 7.26
CA ARG A 181 -10.68 -11.38 8.21
C ARG A 181 -9.77 -10.49 9.04
N TYR A 182 -9.48 -10.93 10.26
CA TYR A 182 -8.50 -10.30 11.14
C TYR A 182 -7.10 -10.79 10.81
N PHE A 183 -6.11 -9.92 10.98
CA PHE A 183 -4.72 -10.31 10.81
C PHE A 183 -4.31 -11.29 11.90
N THR A 184 -3.48 -12.27 11.58
CA THR A 184 -3.05 -13.33 12.50
C THR A 184 -1.58 -13.62 12.31
N THR A 185 -0.84 -13.79 13.40
CA THR A 185 0.58 -14.19 13.45
C THR A 185 0.76 -15.39 14.38
N TYR A 186 1.93 -16.02 14.37
CA TYR A 186 2.15 -17.23 15.17
C TYR A 186 2.01 -16.98 16.68
N ASP A 187 2.26 -15.75 17.13
CA ASP A 187 2.18 -15.29 18.53
C ASP A 187 0.86 -14.57 18.86
N ARG A 188 -0.03 -14.34 17.88
CA ARG A 188 -1.34 -13.72 18.08
C ARG A 188 -2.37 -14.25 17.08
N ASP A 189 -3.17 -15.20 17.55
CA ASP A 189 -4.22 -15.87 16.75
C ASP A 189 -5.52 -15.04 16.74
N ASN A 190 -6.01 -14.70 15.55
CA ASN A 190 -7.31 -14.07 15.34
C ASN A 190 -8.09 -14.68 14.15
N ASP A 191 -7.68 -15.86 13.66
CA ASP A 191 -8.20 -16.40 12.39
C ASP A 191 -9.55 -17.12 12.53
N GLY A 192 -9.99 -17.34 13.77
CA GLY A 192 -11.27 -17.94 14.09
C GLY A 192 -11.35 -19.44 13.80
N THR A 193 -10.20 -20.10 13.64
CA THR A 193 -10.11 -21.54 13.40
C THR A 193 -9.73 -22.28 14.69
N SER A 194 -9.80 -23.62 14.69
CA SER A 194 -9.44 -24.42 15.88
C SER A 194 -7.93 -24.52 16.12
N SER A 195 -7.11 -24.06 15.17
CA SER A 195 -5.64 -24.10 15.23
C SER A 195 -5.03 -22.91 14.50
N ASN A 196 -4.06 -22.22 15.10
CA ASN A 196 -3.44 -21.04 14.49
C ASN A 196 -2.83 -21.33 13.09
N ASN A 197 -3.42 -20.75 12.04
CA ASN A 197 -2.96 -20.95 10.66
C ASN A 197 -1.61 -20.28 10.39
N ALA A 198 -1.26 -19.21 11.11
CA ALA A 198 0.06 -18.59 11.01
C ALA A 198 1.16 -19.54 11.48
N VAL A 199 0.89 -20.37 12.50
CA VAL A 199 1.81 -21.44 12.93
C VAL A 199 1.88 -22.53 11.86
N LYS A 200 0.74 -22.93 11.30
CA LYS A 200 0.65 -24.03 10.33
C LYS A 200 1.34 -23.72 9.00
N PHE A 201 1.12 -22.53 8.45
CA PHE A 201 1.62 -22.15 7.12
C PHE A 201 2.92 -21.34 7.17
N GLY A 202 3.28 -20.81 8.33
CA GLY A 202 4.47 -20.01 8.56
C GLY A 202 4.36 -18.64 7.90
N GLY A 203 3.90 -17.64 8.64
CA GLY A 203 3.69 -16.28 8.12
C GLY A 203 2.51 -15.59 8.81
N GLY A 204 2.50 -14.27 8.80
CA GLY A 204 1.35 -13.47 9.22
C GLY A 204 0.44 -13.12 8.05
N TRP A 205 -0.87 -13.30 8.20
CA TRP A 205 -1.84 -12.98 7.14
C TRP A 205 -3.27 -12.81 7.68
N TRP A 206 -4.16 -12.32 6.82
CA TRP A 206 -5.61 -12.32 7.00
C TRP A 206 -6.19 -13.69 6.67
N TYR A 207 -5.86 -14.69 7.51
CA TYR A 207 -6.23 -16.08 7.22
C TYR A 207 -7.75 -16.28 7.13
N ASN A 208 -8.14 -17.10 6.16
CA ASN A 208 -9.44 -17.73 6.07
C ASN A 208 -9.20 -19.26 6.06
N ASN A 209 -10.16 -20.03 6.57
CA ASN A 209 -10.23 -21.50 6.46
C ASN A 209 -9.85 -22.01 5.05
N VAL A 210 -10.12 -21.18 4.04
CA VAL A 210 -9.90 -21.48 2.62
C VAL A 210 -9.23 -20.28 1.93
N CYS A 211 -7.90 -20.31 1.90
CA CYS A 211 -7.01 -19.86 0.79
C CYS A 211 -6.49 -18.41 0.71
N LEU A 212 -5.51 -18.29 -0.22
CA LEU A 212 -4.43 -17.32 -0.41
C LEU A 212 -3.69 -16.84 0.86
N TYR A 213 -2.43 -17.21 0.98
CA TYR A 213 -1.52 -16.79 2.05
C TYR A 213 -0.10 -16.54 1.45
N PRO A 214 0.09 -15.44 0.71
CA PRO A 214 1.34 -15.17 0.00
C PRO A 214 2.55 -15.01 0.94
N THR A 215 2.31 -14.71 2.21
CA THR A 215 3.33 -14.61 3.24
C THR A 215 3.83 -15.95 3.78
N ALA A 216 3.30 -17.09 3.29
CA ALA A 216 3.82 -18.39 3.67
C ALA A 216 5.34 -18.51 3.39
N ASN A 217 6.03 -19.22 4.28
CA ASN A 217 7.47 -19.49 4.17
C ASN A 217 7.81 -20.75 3.35
N ASN A 218 6.85 -21.25 2.57
CA ASN A 218 6.96 -22.54 1.90
C ASN A 218 7.46 -22.40 0.46
N PHE A 219 8.74 -22.06 0.30
CA PHE A 219 9.43 -22.15 -0.98
C PHE A 219 9.87 -23.59 -1.26
N THR A 220 9.65 -24.09 -2.47
CA THR A 220 10.15 -25.37 -2.97
C THR A 220 10.80 -25.14 -4.33
N GLY A 221 12.14 -25.11 -4.36
CA GLY A 221 12.89 -24.75 -5.57
C GLY A 221 12.58 -23.31 -6.02
N PRO A 222 12.08 -23.07 -7.24
CA PRO A 222 11.65 -21.75 -7.69
C PRO A 222 10.20 -21.39 -7.30
N SER A 223 9.45 -22.32 -6.71
CA SER A 223 8.02 -22.15 -6.47
C SER A 223 7.72 -21.68 -5.05
N LEU A 224 6.87 -20.67 -4.93
CA LEU A 224 6.23 -20.27 -3.69
C LEU A 224 4.80 -20.82 -3.65
N LYS A 225 4.50 -21.63 -2.63
CA LYS A 225 3.13 -22.14 -2.42
C LYS A 225 2.28 -21.14 -1.65
N ILE A 226 1.46 -20.37 -2.37
CA ILE A 226 0.58 -19.32 -1.81
C ILE A 226 -0.85 -19.77 -1.54
N SER A 227 -1.20 -21.04 -1.77
CA SER A 227 -2.55 -21.57 -1.56
C SER A 227 -2.52 -23.05 -1.22
N SER A 228 -3.58 -23.52 -0.56
CA SER A 228 -3.85 -24.93 -0.32
C SER A 228 -4.55 -25.60 -1.51
N TYR A 229 -5.11 -24.84 -2.45
CA TYR A 229 -5.69 -25.38 -3.68
C TYR A 229 -4.61 -25.96 -4.59
N SER A 230 -4.81 -27.22 -5.03
CA SER A 230 -3.89 -27.96 -5.89
C SER A 230 -3.80 -27.44 -7.32
N ASN A 231 -4.79 -26.65 -7.77
CA ASN A 231 -4.93 -26.29 -9.18
C ASN A 231 -4.37 -24.91 -9.53
N LEU A 232 -3.85 -24.16 -8.55
CA LEU A 232 -3.18 -22.89 -8.86
C LEU A 232 -1.78 -23.17 -9.43
N PRO A 233 -1.41 -22.52 -10.56
CA PRO A 233 -0.05 -22.61 -11.07
C PRO A 233 0.98 -22.18 -10.02
N PRO A 234 2.13 -22.89 -9.94
CA PRO A 234 3.27 -22.45 -9.16
C PRO A 234 3.68 -21.01 -9.51
N VAL A 235 3.87 -20.17 -8.48
CA VAL A 235 4.34 -18.80 -8.66
C VAL A 235 5.81 -18.67 -8.30
N SER A 236 6.57 -17.91 -9.08
CA SER A 236 7.95 -17.50 -8.76
C SER A 236 7.97 -16.24 -7.89
N GLY A 237 6.92 -15.42 -7.96
CA GLY A 237 6.79 -14.21 -7.19
C GLY A 237 5.36 -13.68 -7.09
N VAL A 238 5.12 -12.90 -6.03
CA VAL A 238 3.87 -12.17 -5.79
C VAL A 238 4.21 -10.78 -5.28
N ARG A 239 3.55 -9.77 -5.84
CA ARG A 239 3.67 -8.38 -5.41
C ARG A 239 2.29 -7.80 -5.16
N PHE A 240 2.10 -7.20 -3.99
CA PHE A 240 0.93 -6.36 -3.74
C PHE A 240 1.35 -4.89 -3.67
N MET A 241 0.53 -4.05 -4.27
CA MET A 241 0.75 -2.62 -4.32
C MET A 241 -0.57 -1.86 -4.27
N LEU A 242 -0.53 -0.65 -3.73
CA LEU A 242 -1.69 0.22 -3.58
C LEU A 242 -1.39 1.60 -4.14
N ARG A 243 -2.41 2.25 -4.69
CA ARG A 243 -2.38 3.66 -5.08
C ARG A 243 -3.73 4.31 -4.81
N PRO A 244 -3.81 5.62 -4.59
CA PRO A 244 -5.08 6.29 -4.33
C PRO A 244 -6.01 6.09 -5.53
N LYS A 245 -7.31 5.98 -5.26
CA LYS A 245 -8.32 5.89 -6.30
C LYS A 245 -8.25 7.17 -7.15
N ILE A 246 -7.94 7.01 -8.43
CA ILE A 246 -7.91 8.13 -9.38
C ILE A 246 -9.34 8.65 -9.52
N CYS A 247 -9.56 9.89 -9.11
CA CYS A 247 -10.83 10.58 -9.26
C CYS A 247 -11.06 10.87 -10.75
N ASP A 248 -12.19 10.45 -11.31
CA ASP A 248 -12.55 10.78 -12.70
C ASP A 248 -12.62 12.31 -12.86
N SER A 249 -12.33 12.79 -14.06
CA SER A 249 -12.31 14.16 -14.56
C SER A 249 -13.48 15.06 -14.13
N SER A 250 -14.60 14.49 -13.70
CA SER A 250 -15.78 15.16 -13.13
C SER A 250 -15.63 15.56 -11.65
N SER A 251 -14.57 15.12 -10.97
CA SER A 251 -14.31 15.33 -9.54
C SER A 251 -12.98 16.04 -9.26
N LYS A 252 -12.63 17.01 -10.12
CA LYS A 252 -11.47 17.91 -9.98
C LYS A 252 -11.62 18.95 -8.85
N THR A 253 -12.16 18.56 -7.71
CA THR A 253 -12.17 19.43 -6.52
C THR A 253 -11.43 18.71 -5.41
N ILE A 254 -10.15 19.03 -5.27
CA ILE A 254 -9.41 18.72 -4.05
C ILE A 254 -10.05 19.58 -2.95
N HIS A 255 -10.95 18.99 -2.17
CA HIS A 255 -11.40 19.61 -0.93
C HIS A 255 -10.22 19.58 0.05
N LEU A 256 -9.44 20.67 0.08
CA LEU A 256 -8.40 20.93 1.09
C LEU A 256 -8.97 21.02 2.53
N ARG A 257 -10.27 20.81 2.74
CA ARG A 257 -10.93 21.07 4.02
C ARG A 257 -10.84 19.93 5.04
N ASP A 258 -10.49 18.71 4.64
CA ASP A 258 -10.55 17.59 5.59
C ASP A 258 -9.18 17.04 6.05
N LYS A 259 -8.06 17.53 5.47
CA LYS A 259 -6.70 17.01 5.78
C LYS A 259 -5.57 18.04 5.68
N LEU A 260 -5.82 19.29 6.05
CA LEU A 260 -4.72 20.23 6.26
C LEU A 260 -3.97 19.81 7.53
N CYS A 261 -2.82 19.16 7.34
CA CYS A 261 -1.85 19.03 8.40
C CYS A 261 -1.36 20.43 8.78
N SER A 262 -1.55 20.78 10.04
CA SER A 262 -1.08 22.02 10.64
C SER A 262 0.42 22.23 10.43
N THR A 263 0.77 23.48 10.17
CA THR A 263 2.10 24.08 10.08
C THR A 263 3.19 23.42 10.95
N CYS A 264 4.29 22.99 10.34
CA CYS A 264 5.52 22.68 11.06
C CYS A 264 6.43 23.92 11.06
N THR A 265 6.26 24.80 12.05
CA THR A 265 7.22 25.88 12.30
C THR A 265 8.44 25.31 13.01
N GLY A 266 9.56 25.23 12.31
CA GLY A 266 10.86 24.94 12.92
C GLY A 266 11.30 26.12 13.79
N GLY A 267 11.23 25.96 15.11
CA GLY A 267 11.88 26.87 16.04
C GLY A 267 13.40 26.67 16.01
N LYS A 268 14.14 27.77 15.86
CA LYS A 268 15.54 27.84 16.27
C LYS A 268 15.64 27.80 17.79
#